data_AF-A0A2V8CPK0-F1
#
_entry.id   AF-A0A2V8CPK0-F1
#
_cell.length_a   1.000
_cell.length_b   1.000
_cell.length_c   1.000
_cell.angle_alpha   90.00
_cell.angle_beta   90.00
_cell.angle_gamma   90.00
#
_symmetry.space_group_name_H-M   'P 1'
#
loop_
_entity.id
_entity.type
_entity.pdbx_description
1 polymer ?
#
loop_
_entity_poly.entity_id
_entity_poly.type
_entity_poly.pdbx_seq_one_letter_code
_entity_poly.pdbx_strand_id
1 'polypeptide(L)'
;MTLPVYNLYSVANKTLTVSNAFVISGGVPAVSSVADNIVHMRAEYGVDDGVNDGSVTYNTVYAPNDGIVDRYISAASNWSQVIAVRVAVVARSALAEKPAAGASAPCDTTTVAPTWSGNTGAARSFDLSADANWKCYRYRVFETTVPLRNWIWKSS
;
A
#
# COMPACT_ATOMS: atom_id res chain seq x y z
N MET A 1 26.78 -14.57 12.10
CA MET A 1 25.45 -15.04 12.56
C MET A 1 24.44 -13.95 12.24
N THR A 2 23.57 -14.15 11.25
CA THR A 2 22.51 -13.18 10.93
C THR A 2 21.37 -13.42 11.89
N LEU A 3 21.10 -12.47 12.77
CA LEU A 3 19.92 -12.51 13.63
C LEU A 3 18.67 -12.38 12.75
N PRO A 4 17.55 -13.03 13.11
CA PRO A 4 16.28 -12.83 12.43
C PRO A 4 15.91 -11.34 12.50
N VAL A 5 15.40 -10.82 11.38
CA VAL A 5 14.95 -9.43 11.27
C VAL A 5 13.43 -9.44 11.24
N TYR A 6 12.82 -8.73 12.18
CA TYR A 6 11.39 -8.46 12.16
C TYR A 6 11.17 -6.95 12.13
N ASN A 7 10.94 -6.43 10.91
CA ASN A 7 10.72 -5.02 10.68
C ASN A 7 9.22 -4.71 10.67
N LEU A 8 8.81 -3.71 11.44
CA LEU A 8 7.48 -3.12 11.40
C LEU A 8 7.58 -1.76 10.72
N TYR A 9 6.83 -1.59 9.63
CA TYR A 9 6.65 -0.30 8.97
C TYR A 9 5.35 0.34 9.42
N SER A 10 5.39 1.63 9.70
CA SER A 10 4.22 2.40 10.11
C SER A 10 4.29 3.82 9.58
N VAL A 11 3.12 4.42 9.36
CA VAL A 11 3.01 5.84 9.03
C VAL A 11 2.52 6.56 10.28
N ALA A 12 3.36 7.47 10.80
CA ALA A 12 3.05 8.29 11.96
C ALA A 12 3.46 9.73 11.69
N ASN A 13 2.60 10.71 12.00
CA ASN A 13 2.88 12.13 11.77
C ASN A 13 3.40 12.43 10.35
N LYS A 14 2.75 11.82 9.36
CA LYS A 14 3.11 11.94 7.93
C LYS A 14 4.53 11.46 7.58
N THR A 15 5.13 10.62 8.43
CA THR A 15 6.47 10.05 8.25
C THR A 15 6.34 8.54 8.19
N LEU A 16 6.96 7.91 7.20
CA LEU A 16 7.14 6.47 7.16
C LEU A 16 8.32 6.11 8.06
N THR A 17 8.07 5.28 9.05
CA THR A 17 9.07 4.79 9.98
C THR A 17 9.21 3.28 9.90
N VAL A 18 10.39 2.79 10.24
CA VAL A 18 10.67 1.37 10.42
C VAL A 18 11.18 1.15 11.85
N SER A 19 10.72 0.06 12.47
CA SER A 19 11.29 -0.41 13.74
C SER A 19 11.61 -1.89 13.65
N ASN A 20 12.67 -2.31 14.34
CA ASN A 20 12.99 -3.73 14.47
C ASN A 20 12.51 -4.22 15.84
N ALA A 21 11.62 -5.21 15.85
CA ALA A 21 11.00 -5.72 17.06
C ALA A 21 11.99 -6.39 18.03
N PHE A 22 13.15 -6.84 17.54
CA PHE A 22 14.20 -7.48 18.33
C PHE A 22 15.30 -6.51 18.76
N VAL A 23 15.32 -5.28 18.23
CA VAL A 23 16.25 -4.22 18.64
C VAL A 23 15.51 -3.27 19.57
N ILE A 24 15.70 -3.49 20.87
CA ILE A 24 15.03 -2.73 21.94
C ILE A 24 15.99 -1.64 22.44
N SER A 25 15.52 -0.39 22.46
CA SER A 25 16.19 0.74 23.08
C SER A 25 15.28 1.34 24.15
N GLY A 26 15.74 1.40 25.41
CA GLY A 26 14.94 1.95 26.51
C GLY A 26 13.61 1.21 26.77
N GLY A 27 13.50 -0.07 26.41
CA GLY A 27 12.28 -0.87 26.60
C GLY A 27 11.26 -0.80 25.46
N VAL A 28 11.55 -0.10 24.37
CA VAL A 28 10.68 0.04 23.18
C VAL A 28 11.49 -0.31 21.92
N PRO A 29 10.88 -0.87 20.86
CA PRO A 29 11.56 -1.06 19.57
C PRO A 29 12.18 0.25 19.07
N ALA A 30 13.44 0.19 18.64
CA ALA A 30 14.12 1.35 18.05
C ALA A 30 13.43 1.74 16.73
N VAL A 31 13.02 3.01 16.60
CA VAL A 31 12.33 3.55 15.43
C VAL A 31 13.27 4.44 14.62
N SER A 32 13.34 4.22 13.32
CA SER A 32 14.08 5.04 12.36
C SER A 32 13.13 5.63 11.31
N SER A 33 13.35 6.88 10.93
CA SER A 33 12.64 7.48 9.79
C SER A 33 13.17 6.91 8.47
N VAL A 34 12.26 6.68 7.53
CA VAL A 34 12.55 6.17 6.18
C VAL A 34 12.28 7.26 5.14
N ALA A 35 11.12 7.92 5.26
CA ALA A 35 10.71 8.98 4.34
C ALA A 35 9.69 9.91 5.00
N ASP A 36 9.78 11.19 4.68
CA ASP A 36 8.81 12.21 5.11
C ASP A 36 7.68 12.38 4.09
N ASN A 37 6.63 13.06 4.52
CA ASN A 37 5.45 13.38 3.70
C ASN A 37 4.73 12.15 3.12
N ILE A 38 4.75 11.05 3.86
CA ILE A 38 3.98 9.84 3.57
C ILE A 38 2.64 9.93 4.29
N VAL A 39 1.54 9.93 3.55
CA VAL A 39 0.18 10.13 4.11
C VAL A 39 -0.65 8.87 4.19
N HIS A 40 -0.30 7.86 3.43
CA HIS A 40 -1.03 6.60 3.41
C HIS A 40 -0.10 5.45 3.03
N MET A 41 -0.36 4.28 3.61
CA MET A 41 0.24 3.01 3.22
C MET A 41 -0.86 1.95 3.20
N ARG A 42 -0.85 1.08 2.17
CA ARG A 42 -1.82 0.00 2.03
C ARG A 42 -1.13 -1.25 1.51
N ALA A 43 -1.63 -2.41 1.94
CA ALA A 43 -1.27 -3.69 1.36
C ALA A 43 -2.52 -4.42 0.88
N GLU A 44 -2.38 -5.20 -0.19
CA GLU A 44 -3.37 -6.17 -0.64
C GLU A 44 -2.66 -7.52 -0.86
N TYR A 45 -3.38 -8.61 -0.64
CA TYR A 45 -2.88 -9.96 -0.79
C TYR A 45 -3.38 -10.52 -2.13
N GLY A 46 -2.44 -10.93 -2.98
CA GLY A 46 -2.73 -11.65 -4.22
C GLY A 46 -3.01 -13.11 -3.89
N VAL A 47 -4.22 -13.55 -4.19
CA VAL A 47 -4.67 -14.92 -3.92
C VAL A 47 -4.86 -15.72 -5.21
N ASP A 48 -4.58 -17.01 -5.09
CA ASP A 48 -4.78 -18.06 -6.08
C ASP A 48 -5.91 -18.98 -5.58
N ASP A 49 -7.14 -18.62 -5.92
CA ASP A 49 -8.36 -19.22 -5.37
C ASP A 49 -9.44 -19.53 -6.42
N GLY A 50 -9.15 -19.30 -7.69
CA GLY A 50 -10.06 -19.45 -8.81
C GLY A 50 -11.19 -18.42 -8.86
N VAL A 51 -11.15 -17.36 -8.05
CA VAL A 51 -12.20 -16.34 -7.99
C VAL A 51 -11.78 -15.07 -8.73
N ASN A 52 -12.59 -14.67 -9.72
CA ASN A 52 -12.46 -13.39 -10.38
C ASN A 52 -13.28 -12.30 -9.68
N ASP A 53 -12.62 -11.24 -9.21
CA ASP A 53 -13.28 -10.02 -8.71
C ASP A 53 -12.99 -8.78 -9.58
N GLY A 54 -12.34 -8.97 -10.73
CA GLY A 54 -11.94 -7.91 -11.66
C GLY A 54 -10.70 -7.11 -11.24
N SER A 55 -10.06 -7.43 -10.13
CA SER A 55 -8.83 -6.74 -9.68
C SER A 55 -7.56 -7.15 -10.43
N VAL A 56 -7.61 -8.29 -11.13
CA VAL A 56 -6.55 -8.77 -12.02
C VAL A 56 -7.09 -8.83 -13.43
N THR A 57 -6.62 -7.91 -14.28
CA THR A 57 -7.12 -7.77 -15.66
C THR A 57 -6.32 -8.55 -16.70
N TYR A 58 -5.12 -9.02 -16.35
CA TYR A 58 -4.25 -9.77 -17.26
C TYR A 58 -4.43 -11.29 -17.16
N ASN A 59 -5.02 -11.80 -16.07
CA ASN A 59 -5.37 -13.21 -15.94
C ASN A 59 -6.72 -13.45 -16.63
N THR A 60 -6.75 -14.39 -17.57
CA THR A 60 -7.96 -14.76 -18.33
C THR A 60 -8.53 -16.12 -17.92
N VAL A 61 -7.83 -16.87 -17.07
CA VAL A 61 -8.23 -18.19 -16.59
C VAL A 61 -8.09 -18.20 -15.07
N TYR A 62 -9.21 -18.42 -14.37
CA TYR A 62 -9.24 -18.43 -12.92
C TYR A 62 -9.35 -19.88 -12.44
N ALA A 63 -8.24 -20.46 -12.01
CA ALA A 63 -8.16 -21.83 -11.54
C ALA A 63 -7.41 -21.87 -10.20
N PRO A 64 -7.95 -22.53 -9.16
CA PRO A 64 -7.30 -22.55 -7.86
C PRO A 64 -6.02 -23.40 -7.88
N ASN A 65 -4.97 -22.88 -7.26
CA ASN A 65 -3.65 -23.47 -7.09
C ASN A 65 -2.85 -23.65 -8.40
N ASP A 66 -3.05 -22.81 -9.40
CA ASP A 66 -2.28 -22.83 -10.65
C ASP A 66 -1.00 -21.96 -10.61
N GLY A 67 -0.78 -21.24 -9.50
CA GLY A 67 0.36 -20.37 -9.28
C GLY A 67 0.21 -18.97 -9.87
N ILE A 68 -0.99 -18.61 -10.35
CA ILE A 68 -1.32 -17.30 -10.91
C ILE A 68 -2.23 -16.56 -9.92
N VAL A 69 -2.03 -15.24 -9.80
CA VAL A 69 -2.91 -14.42 -8.94
C VAL A 69 -4.24 -14.23 -9.66
N ASP A 70 -5.33 -14.62 -9.02
CA ASP A 70 -6.70 -14.45 -9.53
C ASP A 70 -7.31 -13.11 -9.11
N ARG A 71 -7.01 -12.69 -7.88
CA ARG A 71 -7.52 -11.44 -7.31
C ARG A 71 -6.66 -10.88 -6.18
N TYR A 72 -6.86 -9.61 -5.87
CA TYR A 72 -6.27 -8.91 -4.73
C TYR A 72 -7.33 -8.57 -3.69
N ILE A 73 -7.09 -8.98 -2.45
CA ILE A 73 -7.98 -8.76 -1.30
C ILE A 73 -7.28 -8.00 -0.17
N SER A 74 -8.04 -7.22 0.60
CA SER A 74 -7.50 -6.47 1.75
C SER A 74 -7.33 -7.31 3.02
N ALA A 75 -8.02 -8.45 3.10
CA ALA A 75 -7.95 -9.38 4.21
C ALA A 75 -8.03 -10.82 3.68
N ALA A 76 -6.98 -11.61 3.92
CA ALA A 76 -6.92 -13.01 3.52
C ALA A 76 -7.64 -13.89 4.55
N SER A 77 -8.68 -14.60 4.12
CA SER A 77 -9.35 -15.63 4.93
C SER A 77 -8.60 -16.96 4.92
N ASN A 78 -7.93 -17.28 3.82
CA ASN A 78 -7.09 -18.46 3.67
C ASN A 78 -5.65 -18.06 3.26
N TRP A 79 -4.74 -18.08 4.23
CA TRP A 79 -3.34 -17.75 3.99
C TRP A 79 -2.61 -18.75 3.10
N SER A 80 -3.13 -19.97 2.91
CA SER A 80 -2.48 -20.97 2.07
C SER A 80 -2.57 -20.69 0.56
N GLN A 81 -3.38 -19.70 0.19
CA GLN A 81 -3.63 -19.28 -1.19
C GLN A 81 -2.99 -17.93 -1.49
N VAL A 82 -2.36 -17.28 -0.51
CA VAL A 82 -1.68 -16.01 -0.70
C VAL A 82 -0.32 -16.28 -1.34
N ILE A 83 -0.17 -15.87 -2.61
CA ILE A 83 1.05 -16.10 -3.40
C ILE A 83 1.77 -14.78 -3.77
N ALA A 84 1.16 -13.64 -3.49
CA ALA A 84 1.79 -12.33 -3.68
C ALA A 84 1.30 -11.33 -2.63
N VAL A 85 2.14 -10.33 -2.34
CA VAL A 85 1.75 -9.15 -1.56
C VAL A 85 1.97 -7.92 -2.43
N ARG A 86 0.93 -7.12 -2.57
CA ARG A 86 0.98 -5.82 -3.24
C ARG A 86 1.05 -4.75 -2.17
N VAL A 87 1.99 -3.82 -2.28
CA VAL A 87 2.11 -2.68 -1.36
C VAL A 87 2.12 -1.38 -2.11
N ALA A 88 1.48 -0.36 -1.54
CA ALA A 88 1.52 1.00 -2.03
C ALA A 88 1.74 1.98 -0.90
N VAL A 89 2.54 3.00 -1.21
CA VAL A 89 2.84 4.13 -0.34
C VAL A 89 2.49 5.40 -1.09
N VAL A 90 1.74 6.29 -0.43
CA VAL A 90 1.31 7.57 -0.97
C VAL A 90 2.16 8.67 -0.36
N ALA A 91 3.01 9.27 -1.18
CA ALA A 91 3.75 10.46 -0.82
C ALA A 91 2.99 11.71 -1.29
N ARG A 92 3.22 12.83 -0.60
CA ARG A 92 2.71 14.15 -1.01
C ARG A 92 3.82 15.21 -1.07
N SER A 93 3.54 16.34 -1.71
CA SER A 93 4.38 17.53 -1.62
C SER A 93 4.51 18.01 -0.16
N ALA A 94 5.69 18.51 0.21
CA ALA A 94 5.93 19.02 1.56
C ALA A 94 5.10 20.27 1.86
N LEU A 95 4.90 21.12 0.85
CA LEU A 95 4.11 22.34 0.93
C LEU A 95 2.80 22.18 0.18
N ALA A 96 1.79 22.90 0.68
CA ALA A 96 0.53 23.08 -0.02
C ALA A 96 0.76 24.03 -1.20
N GLU A 97 0.11 23.72 -2.31
CA GLU A 97 0.06 24.56 -3.49
C GLU A 97 -0.96 25.68 -3.28
N LYS A 98 -0.66 26.86 -3.83
CA LYS A 98 -1.57 27.99 -3.78
C LYS A 98 -2.72 27.75 -4.78
N PRO A 99 -4.00 27.92 -4.38
CA PRO A 99 -5.12 27.82 -5.32
C PRO A 99 -4.99 28.81 -6.46
N ALA A 100 -5.40 28.42 -7.67
CA ALA A 100 -5.27 29.28 -8.85
C ALA A 100 -6.07 30.59 -8.73
N ALA A 101 -7.22 30.54 -8.06
CA ALA A 101 -8.09 31.69 -7.81
C ALA A 101 -7.67 32.57 -6.61
N GLY A 102 -6.52 32.29 -5.98
CA GLY A 102 -5.96 33.10 -4.88
C GLY A 102 -6.02 32.42 -3.51
N ALA A 103 -5.45 33.06 -2.50
CA ALA A 103 -5.16 32.44 -1.19
C ALA A 103 -6.41 32.02 -0.39
N SER A 104 -7.57 32.63 -0.65
CA SER A 104 -8.83 32.32 0.05
C SER A 104 -9.74 31.37 -0.75
N ALA A 105 -9.33 30.95 -1.95
CA ALA A 105 -10.13 30.06 -2.77
C ALA A 105 -9.95 28.59 -2.34
N PRO A 106 -10.92 27.71 -2.63
CA PRO A 106 -10.76 26.28 -2.42
C PRO A 106 -9.56 25.73 -3.20
N CYS A 107 -8.83 24.79 -2.60
CA CYS A 107 -7.72 24.13 -3.29
C CYS A 107 -8.18 23.32 -4.49
N ASP A 108 -7.46 23.49 -5.59
CA ASP A 108 -7.73 22.92 -6.92
C ASP A 108 -6.57 22.08 -7.47
N THR A 109 -5.55 21.81 -6.64
CA THR A 109 -4.33 21.10 -7.06
C THR A 109 -4.58 19.63 -7.33
N THR A 110 -5.28 18.95 -6.42
CA THR A 110 -5.68 17.55 -6.59
C THR A 110 -7.19 17.48 -6.39
N THR A 111 -7.93 17.17 -7.45
CA THR A 111 -9.40 17.11 -7.43
C THR A 111 -9.94 15.70 -7.20
N VAL A 112 -9.14 14.68 -7.57
CA VAL A 112 -9.45 13.26 -7.40
C VAL A 112 -8.35 12.62 -6.57
N ALA A 113 -8.71 11.86 -5.53
CA ALA A 113 -7.75 11.16 -4.70
C ALA A 113 -6.94 10.17 -5.56
N PRO A 114 -5.63 10.00 -5.30
CA PRO A 114 -4.83 9.02 -6.01
C PRO A 114 -5.43 7.62 -5.85
N THR A 115 -5.27 6.81 -6.90
CA THR A 115 -5.71 5.43 -6.94
C THR A 115 -4.52 4.51 -7.17
N TRP A 116 -4.70 3.24 -6.83
CA TRP A 116 -3.77 2.18 -7.20
C TRP A 116 -3.91 1.86 -8.71
N SER A 117 -2.83 1.51 -9.42
CA SER A 117 -2.93 1.01 -10.79
C SER A 117 -3.76 -0.28 -10.94
N GLY A 118 -4.37 -0.45 -12.12
CA GLY A 118 -5.22 -1.60 -12.45
C GLY A 118 -6.66 -1.50 -11.93
N ASN A 119 -7.10 -0.31 -11.52
CA ASN A 119 -8.24 -0.16 -10.63
C ASN A 119 -9.31 0.79 -11.18
N THR A 120 -10.54 0.30 -11.33
CA THR A 120 -11.66 1.01 -11.98
C THR A 120 -12.78 1.42 -11.02
N GLY A 121 -12.60 1.30 -9.70
CA GLY A 121 -13.67 1.53 -8.71
C GLY A 121 -13.29 2.39 -7.49
N ALA A 122 -14.30 3.06 -6.91
CA ALA A 122 -14.17 3.93 -5.74
C ALA A 122 -13.74 3.19 -4.45
N ALA A 123 -13.96 1.88 -4.34
CA ALA A 123 -13.61 1.07 -3.16
C ALA A 123 -12.09 0.92 -2.92
N ARG A 124 -11.26 1.43 -3.83
CA ARG A 124 -9.80 1.24 -3.78
C ARG A 124 -9.00 2.52 -4.08
N SER A 125 -9.61 3.70 -3.93
CA SER A 125 -8.88 4.96 -3.76
C SER A 125 -8.21 5.01 -2.38
N PHE A 126 -7.16 5.81 -2.25
CA PHE A 126 -6.57 6.08 -0.93
C PHE A 126 -7.42 7.10 -0.18
N ASP A 127 -7.77 6.78 1.07
CA ASP A 127 -8.53 7.71 1.91
C ASP A 127 -7.58 8.79 2.45
N LEU A 128 -7.75 10.01 1.95
CA LEU A 128 -6.99 11.18 2.38
C LEU A 128 -7.83 12.14 3.23
N SER A 129 -9.05 11.76 3.60
CA SER A 129 -10.02 12.64 4.26
C SER A 129 -9.61 13.05 5.68
N ALA A 130 -8.63 12.36 6.29
CA ALA A 130 -8.03 12.74 7.57
C ALA A 130 -7.34 14.12 7.54
N ASP A 131 -6.99 14.65 6.36
CA ASP A 131 -6.50 16.01 6.16
C ASP A 131 -7.54 16.81 5.37
N ALA A 132 -8.22 17.77 6.02
CA ALA A 132 -9.25 18.59 5.35
C ALA A 132 -8.71 19.36 4.13
N ASN A 133 -7.40 19.61 4.09
CA ASN A 133 -6.71 20.31 3.01
C ASN A 133 -6.01 19.36 2.04
N TRP A 134 -6.38 18.08 1.99
CA TRP A 134 -5.71 17.10 1.13
C TRP A 134 -5.68 17.52 -0.34
N LYS A 135 -6.68 18.26 -0.83
CA LYS A 135 -6.76 18.76 -2.21
C LYS A 135 -5.68 19.80 -2.56
N CYS A 136 -4.99 20.36 -1.57
CA CYS A 136 -3.96 21.38 -1.74
C CYS A 136 -2.57 20.80 -2.05
N TYR A 137 -2.39 19.48 -2.04
CA TYR A 137 -1.07 18.85 -2.21
C TYR A 137 -1.00 18.09 -3.53
N ARG A 138 0.20 17.95 -4.09
CA ARG A 138 0.47 16.99 -5.18
C ARG A 138 0.82 15.64 -4.58
N TYR A 139 0.38 14.56 -5.22
CA TYR A 139 0.61 13.20 -4.73
C TYR A 139 1.41 12.36 -5.72
N ARG A 140 2.17 11.41 -5.19
CA ARG A 140 2.78 10.34 -5.97
C ARG A 140 2.57 9.01 -5.25
N VAL A 141 2.04 8.04 -5.99
CA VAL A 141 1.88 6.66 -5.51
C VAL A 141 3.10 5.87 -5.94
N PHE A 142 3.74 5.22 -4.98
CA PHE A 142 4.77 4.21 -5.23
C PHE A 142 4.16 2.86 -4.93
N GLU A 143 4.22 1.96 -5.89
CA GLU A 143 3.59 0.65 -5.82
C GLU A 143 4.57 -0.44 -6.22
N THR A 144 4.45 -1.60 -5.58
CA THR A 144 5.18 -2.80 -5.99
C THR A 144 4.39 -4.06 -5.64
N THR A 145 4.59 -5.10 -6.43
CA THR A 145 4.04 -6.43 -6.20
C THR A 145 5.18 -7.38 -5.92
N VAL A 146 5.16 -8.00 -4.74
CA VAL A 146 6.18 -8.94 -4.27
C VAL A 146 5.60 -10.36 -4.33
N PRO A 147 6.06 -11.20 -5.27
CA PRO A 147 5.66 -12.60 -5.31
C PRO A 147 6.30 -13.40 -4.17
N LEU A 148 5.51 -14.24 -3.50
CA LEU A 148 5.95 -15.12 -2.42
C LEU A 148 6.44 -16.45 -3.01
N ARG A 149 7.68 -16.48 -3.50
CA ARG A 149 8.25 -17.67 -4.19
C ARG A 149 8.11 -18.98 -3.42
N ASN A 150 8.26 -18.97 -2.10
CA ASN A 150 8.14 -20.17 -1.27
C ASN A 150 6.73 -20.78 -1.29
N TRP A 151 5.70 -19.99 -1.62
CA TRP A 151 4.31 -20.44 -1.73
C TRP A 151 3.93 -20.83 -3.15
N ILE A 152 4.54 -20.20 -4.15
CA ILE A 152 4.36 -20.56 -5.57
C ILE A 152 4.93 -21.96 -5.85
N TRP A 153 6.01 -22.35 -5.16
CA TRP A 153 6.69 -23.64 -5.35
C TRP A 153 6.54 -24.58 -4.16
N LYS A 154 5.32 -24.71 -3.62
CA LYS A 154 5.01 -25.76 -2.64
C LYS A 154 5.11 -27.14 -3.32
N SER A 155 5.82 -28.08 -2.70
CA SER A 155 5.78 -29.48 -3.13
C SER A 155 4.34 -29.97 -3.04
N SER A 156 3.88 -30.60 -4.12
CA SER A 156 2.62 -31.36 -4.16
C SER A 156 2.56 -32.40 -3.05
#